data_AF-A0A5C1Q4G7-F1
#
_entry.id   AF-A0A5C1Q4G7-F1
#
_cell.length_a   1.000
_cell.length_b   1.000
_cell.length_c   1.000
_cell.angle_alpha   90.00
_cell.angle_beta   90.00
_cell.angle_gamma   90.00
#
_symmetry.space_group_name_H-M   'P 1'
#
loop_
_entity.id
_entity.type
_entity.pdbx_description
1 polymer ?
#
loop_
_entity_poly.entity_id
_entity_poly.type
_entity_poly.pdbx_seq_one_letter_code
_entity_poly.pdbx_strand_id
1 'polypeptide(L)' 'MAAADNTQGEPRYVQPLDATVARAVAQFDEGDREAFEERAAIFEYDGGLPRHEAERRALALVRAEQQRRARPPG' A
#
# COMPACT_ATOMS: atom_id res chain seq x y z
N MET A 1 24.19 -26.53 3.77
CA MET A 1 23.03 -25.81 4.33
C MET A 1 22.58 -24.83 3.25
N ALA A 2 21.68 -25.30 2.36
CA ALA A 2 21.36 -24.61 1.11
C ALA A 2 20.15 -23.68 1.32
N ALA A 3 20.30 -22.47 0.77
CA ALA A 3 19.28 -21.48 0.38
C ALA A 3 17.96 -21.48 1.15
N ALA A 4 17.76 -20.43 1.96
CA ALA A 4 16.42 -19.94 2.24
C ALA A 4 15.81 -19.49 0.90
N ASP A 5 14.99 -20.37 0.33
CA ASP A 5 14.12 -20.12 -0.80
C ASP A 5 13.11 -19.04 -0.38
N ASN A 6 13.55 -17.79 -0.53
CA ASN A 6 12.71 -16.62 -0.38
C ASN A 6 11.94 -16.53 -1.69
N THR A 7 10.95 -17.41 -1.86
CA THR A 7 10.05 -17.41 -3.01
C THR A 7 9.27 -16.11 -2.96
N GLN A 8 9.87 -15.08 -3.55
CA GLN A 8 9.22 -13.82 -3.88
C GLN A 8 8.03 -14.22 -4.75
N GLY A 9 6.85 -14.30 -4.14
CA GLY A 9 5.61 -14.36 -4.90
C GLY A 9 5.66 -13.18 -5.85
N GLU A 10 5.70 -13.48 -7.15
CA GLU A 10 5.60 -12.51 -8.24
C GLU A 10 4.63 -11.41 -7.80
N PRO A 11 5.04 -10.13 -7.73
CA PRO A 11 4.13 -9.07 -7.36
C PRO A 11 3.08 -8.98 -8.48
N ARG A 12 1.95 -9.68 -8.30
CA ARG A 12 0.74 -9.51 -9.11
C ARG A 12 0.23 -8.08 -9.05
N TYR A 13 0.74 -7.30 -8.09
CA TYR A 13 0.40 -5.92 -7.87
C TYR A 13 1.32 -4.98 -8.64
N VAL A 14 0.67 -4.11 -9.40
CA VAL A 14 1.31 -3.06 -10.17
C VAL A 14 2.07 -2.15 -9.19
N GLN A 15 3.41 -2.13 -9.27
CA GLN A 15 4.22 -1.29 -8.40
C GLN A 15 3.72 0.17 -8.46
N PRO A 16 3.64 0.87 -7.31
CA PRO A 16 3.29 2.29 -7.30
C PRO A 16 4.22 3.10 -8.22
N LEU A 17 3.66 4.10 -8.89
CA LEU A 17 4.42 4.94 -9.84
C LEU A 17 5.45 5.82 -9.14
N ASP A 18 5.14 6.27 -7.93
CA ASP A 18 6.04 7.08 -7.11
C ASP A 18 6.95 6.17 -6.26
N ALA A 19 8.27 6.35 -6.39
CA ALA A 19 9.26 5.55 -5.66
C ALA A 19 9.15 5.69 -4.13
N THR A 20 8.68 6.83 -3.63
CA THR A 20 8.43 7.05 -2.20
C THR A 20 7.21 6.27 -1.74
N VAL A 21 6.15 6.24 -2.55
CA VAL A 21 4.97 5.42 -2.27
C VAL A 21 5.33 3.94 -2.32
N ALA A 22 6.09 3.51 -3.33
CA ALA A 22 6.55 2.14 -3.46
C ALA A 22 7.35 1.68 -2.23
N ARG A 23 8.30 2.50 -1.76
CA ARG A 23 9.06 2.23 -0.54
C ARG A 23 8.19 2.14 0.70
N ALA A 24 7.16 2.99 0.82
CA ALA A 24 6.25 2.96 1.95
C ALA A 24 5.39 1.69 1.96
N VAL A 25 4.79 1.35 0.82
CA VAL A 25 3.92 0.17 0.66
C VAL A 25 4.72 -1.13 0.80
N ALA A 26 6.00 -1.13 0.43
CA ALA A 26 6.88 -2.28 0.67
C ALA A 26 7.10 -2.61 2.15
N GLN A 27 6.75 -1.71 3.07
CA GLN A 27 6.81 -1.95 4.52
C GLN A 27 5.45 -2.33 5.13
N PHE A 28 4.38 -2.38 4.33
CA PHE A 28 3.05 -2.75 4.81
C PHE A 28 2.96 -4.25 5.04
N ASP A 29 2.18 -4.63 6.06
CA ASP A 29 1.68 -5.99 6.16
C ASP A 29 0.63 -6.25 5.07
N GLU A 30 0.17 -7.50 4.97
CA GLU A 30 -0.78 -7.90 3.93
C GLU A 30 -2.08 -7.10 3.99
N GLY A 31 -2.60 -6.83 5.19
CA GLY A 31 -3.87 -6.10 5.35
C GLY A 31 -3.75 -4.62 4.99
N ASP A 32 -2.67 -3.96 5.38
CA ASP A 32 -2.43 -2.57 5.00
C ASP A 32 -2.10 -2.42 3.52
N ARG A 33 -1.49 -3.44 2.92
CA ARG A 33 -1.21 -3.48 1.48
C ARG A 33 -2.49 -3.66 0.67
N GLU A 34 -3.35 -4.61 1.03
CA GLU A 34 -4.66 -4.79 0.42
C GLU A 34 -5.49 -3.51 0.53
N ALA A 35 -5.53 -2.93 1.73
CA ALA A 35 -6.19 -1.66 2.00
C ALA A 35 -5.68 -0.51 1.11
N PHE A 36 -4.38 -0.46 0.85
CA PHE A 36 -3.78 0.53 -0.05
C PHE A 36 -4.21 0.29 -1.50
N GLU A 37 -4.15 -0.95 -1.98
CA GLU A 37 -4.47 -1.33 -3.36
C GLU A 37 -5.94 -1.08 -3.69
N GLU A 38 -6.86 -1.46 -2.80
CA GLU A 38 -8.30 -1.18 -2.96
C GLU A 38 -8.58 0.32 -3.02
N ARG A 39 -8.02 1.11 -2.09
CA ARG A 39 -8.24 2.57 -2.05
C ARG A 39 -7.63 3.26 -3.27
N ALA A 40 -6.45 2.82 -3.70
CA ALA A 40 -5.81 3.36 -4.90
C ALA A 40 -6.67 3.07 -6.14
N ALA A 41 -7.19 1.86 -6.29
CA ALA A 41 -8.10 1.49 -7.38
C ALA A 41 -9.39 2.32 -7.36
N ILE A 42 -10.03 2.47 -6.20
CA ILE A 42 -11.24 3.30 -6.05
C ILE A 42 -10.96 4.75 -6.46
N PHE A 43 -9.84 5.32 -5.98
CA PHE A 43 -9.49 6.70 -6.32
C PHE A 43 -9.15 6.91 -7.79
N GLU A 44 -8.53 5.93 -8.43
CA GLU A 44 -8.21 5.97 -9.86
C GLU A 44 -9.47 5.81 -10.73
N TYR A 45 -10.20 4.71 -10.54
CA TYR A 45 -11.28 4.33 -11.45
C TYR A 45 -12.61 5.02 -11.13
N ASP A 46 -13.02 5.02 -9.86
CA ASP A 46 -14.29 5.63 -9.45
C ASP A 46 -14.12 7.13 -9.21
N GLY A 47 -12.97 7.53 -8.65
CA GLY A 47 -12.63 8.92 -8.37
C GLY A 47 -12.10 9.70 -9.57
N GLY A 48 -11.74 9.03 -10.67
CA GLY A 48 -11.18 9.64 -11.87
C GLY A 48 -9.84 10.35 -11.65
N LEU A 49 -9.12 10.02 -10.57
CA LEU A 49 -7.84 10.64 -10.27
C LEU A 49 -6.72 10.01 -11.11
N PRO A 50 -5.69 10.80 -11.48
CA PRO A 50 -4.46 10.22 -12.00
C PRO A 50 -3.89 9.21 -11.00
N ARG A 51 -3.42 8.06 -11.49
CA ARG A 51 -2.90 6.97 -10.66
C ARG A 51 -1.92 7.41 -9.57
N HIS A 52 -0.97 8.30 -9.88
CA HIS A 52 -0.01 8.81 -8.91
C HIS A 52 -0.67 9.66 -7.79
N GLU A 53 -1.80 10.33 -8.06
CA GLU A 53 -2.58 11.00 -7.02
C GLU A 53 -3.41 10.01 -6.20
N ALA A 54 -4.03 9.05 -6.86
CA ALA A 54 -4.80 7.98 -6.23
C ALA A 54 -3.94 7.21 -5.21
N GLU A 55 -2.75 6.78 -5.63
CA GLU A 55 -1.76 6.10 -4.78
C GLU A 55 -1.34 6.97 -3.59
N ARG A 56 -1.04 8.27 -3.80
CA ARG A 56 -0.68 9.17 -2.69
C ARG A 56 -1.80 9.35 -1.67
N ARG A 57 -3.05 9.45 -2.11
CA ARG A 57 -4.22 9.58 -1.22
C ARG A 57 -4.49 8.28 -0.47
N ALA A 58 -4.39 7.13 -1.15
CA ALA A 58 -4.52 5.82 -0.52
C ALA A 58 -3.47 5.63 0.59
N LEU A 59 -2.20 5.95 0.30
CA LEU A 59 -1.12 5.87 1.29
C LEU A 59 -1.39 6.72 2.53
N ALA A 60 -1.90 7.94 2.35
CA ALA A 60 -2.20 8.84 3.45
C ALA A 60 -3.29 8.26 4.38
N LEU A 61 -4.34 7.66 3.81
CA LEU A 61 -5.42 7.04 4.59
C LEU A 61 -4.94 5.81 5.37
N VAL A 62 -4.23 4.90 4.72
CA VAL A 62 -3.71 3.69 5.38
C VAL A 62 -2.78 4.06 6.54
N ARG A 63 -1.88 5.05 6.34
CA ARG A 63 -1.02 5.54 7.43
C ARG A 63 -1.79 6.17 8.59
N ALA A 64 -2.89 6.86 8.31
CA ALA A 64 -3.74 7.42 9.37
C ALA A 64 -4.43 6.30 10.16
N GLU A 65 -4.85 5.22 9.50
CA GLU A 65 -5.42 4.04 10.14
C GLU A 65 -4.39 3.29 10.99
N GLN A 66 -3.17 3.10 10.49
CA GLN A 66 -2.07 2.53 11.30
C GLN A 66 -1.83 3.34 12.57
N GLN A 67 -1.76 4.67 12.46
CA GLN A 67 -1.57 5.55 13.62
C GLN A 67 -2.72 5.42 14.63
N ARG A 68 -3.95 5.28 14.15
CA ARG A 68 -5.13 5.05 15.00
C ARG A 68 -5.11 3.68 15.68
N ARG A 69 -4.64 2.63 15.00
CA ARG A 69 -4.47 1.30 15.59
C ARG A 69 -3.33 1.28 16.62
N ALA A 70 -2.24 1.98 16.35
CA ALA A 70 -1.07 2.07 17.22
C ALA A 70 -1.30 2.95 18.45
N ARG A 71 -2.23 3.91 18.39
CA ARG A 71 -2.60 4.77 19.52
C ARG A 71 -3.87 4.22 20.19
N PRO A 72 -3.76 3.50 21.33
CA PRO A 72 -4.95 3.09 22.06
C PRO A 72 -5.74 4.33 22.53
N PRO A 73 -7.07 4.25 22.64
CA PRO A 73 -7.84 5.28 23.33
C PRO A 73 -7.33 5.39 24.77
N GLY A 74 -7.01 6.61 25.18
CA GLY A 74 -6.58 6.91 26.55
C GLY A 74 -7.74 6.88 27.54
#